data_AF-A0A286IS53-F1
#
_entry.id   AF-A0A286IS53-F1
#
_cell.length_a   1.000
_cell.length_b   1.000
_cell.length_c   1.000
_cell.angle_alpha   90.00
_cell.angle_beta   90.00
_cell.angle_gamma   90.00
#
_symmetry.space_group_name_H-M   'P 1'
#
loop_
_entity.id
_entity.type
_entity.pdbx_description
1 polymer ?
#
loop_
_entity_poly.entity_id
_entity_poly.type
_entity_poly.pdbx_seq_one_letter_code
_entity_poly.pdbx_strand_id
1 'polypeptide(L)'
;MKKVLFVISLAGWSLSVIIVLATFFDINLEEKVQYIFFHVFGGFILSFFSLFFVKHSFRYLEWEYDNDYCSLPNRISITPFIKGLSNWIYVLIGFSFFAAFVFILHHGSVDGMSEVIDGKYFMTNARGIVREIDENEYHKNMMIEIRILCGFGMMIYWTPILIFKKLIKWEIDDIG
;
A
#
# COMPACT_ATOMS: atom_id res chain seq x y z
N MET A 1 -5.26 -21.77 -0.88
CA MET A 1 -4.29 -20.75 -0.40
C MET A 1 -4.56 -19.35 -0.98
N LYS A 2 -4.69 -19.17 -2.31
CA LYS A 2 -4.93 -17.85 -2.95
C LYS A 2 -6.12 -17.07 -2.36
N LYS A 3 -7.25 -17.73 -2.09
CA LYS A 3 -8.44 -17.12 -1.45
C LYS A 3 -8.13 -16.51 -0.07
N VAL A 4 -7.30 -17.19 0.74
CA VAL A 4 -6.88 -16.70 2.06
C VAL A 4 -5.98 -15.48 1.91
N LEU A 5 -4.99 -15.53 1.02
CA LEU A 5 -4.09 -14.40 0.75
C LEU A 5 -4.84 -13.17 0.20
N PHE A 6 -5.86 -13.39 -0.62
CA PHE A 6 -6.78 -12.36 -1.09
C PHE A 6 -7.53 -11.70 0.08
N VAL A 7 -8.12 -12.48 0.98
CA VAL A 7 -8.83 -11.96 2.17
C VAL A 7 -7.87 -11.19 3.08
N ILE A 8 -6.67 -11.71 3.33
CA ILE A 8 -5.64 -11.02 4.12
C ILE A 8 -5.27 -9.67 3.48
N SER A 9 -5.14 -9.64 2.16
CA SER A 9 -4.79 -8.41 1.43
C SER A 9 -5.92 -7.38 1.48
N LEU A 10 -7.18 -7.81 1.36
CA LEU A 10 -8.35 -6.95 1.57
C LEU A 10 -8.43 -6.42 3.00
N ALA A 11 -8.17 -7.26 4.00
CA ALA A 11 -8.14 -6.86 5.40
C ALA A 11 -7.04 -5.83 5.65
N GLY A 12 -5.84 -6.04 5.08
CA GLY A 12 -4.73 -5.11 5.19
C GLY A 12 -5.01 -3.76 4.51
N TRP A 13 -5.60 -3.79 3.32
CA TRP A 13 -6.06 -2.58 2.65
C TRP A 13 -7.11 -1.83 3.50
N SER A 14 -8.11 -2.54 4.02
CA SER A 14 -9.19 -1.96 4.83
C SER A 14 -8.66 -1.36 6.14
N LEU A 15 -7.71 -2.02 6.80
CA LEU A 15 -7.05 -1.50 8.00
C LEU A 15 -6.29 -0.20 7.70
N SER A 16 -5.63 -0.12 6.53
CA SER A 16 -4.95 1.12 6.10
C SER A 16 -5.94 2.27 5.95
N VAL A 17 -7.11 2.01 5.34
CA VAL A 17 -8.19 3.01 5.23
C VAL A 17 -8.70 3.44 6.60
N ILE A 18 -8.94 2.47 7.51
CA ILE A 18 -9.42 2.77 8.87
C ILE A 18 -8.41 3.64 9.62
N ILE A 19 -7.11 3.34 9.53
CA ILE A 19 -6.07 4.14 10.18
C ILE A 19 -6.08 5.56 9.60
N VAL A 20 -6.11 5.72 8.27
CA VAL A 20 -6.20 7.04 7.64
C VAL A 20 -7.42 7.81 8.12
N LEU A 21 -8.60 7.17 8.13
CA LEU A 21 -9.83 7.80 8.63
C LEU A 21 -9.70 8.18 10.11
N ALA A 22 -9.16 7.30 10.95
CA ALA A 22 -8.94 7.57 12.37
C ALA A 22 -8.06 8.81 12.59
N THR A 23 -6.99 8.96 11.80
CA THR A 23 -6.16 10.16 11.90
C THR A 23 -6.89 11.45 11.49
N PHE A 24 -7.95 11.40 10.67
CA PHE A 24 -8.78 12.59 10.37
C PHE A 24 -9.69 13.00 11.53
N PHE A 25 -9.94 12.11 12.48
CA PHE A 25 -10.69 12.39 13.71
C PHE A 25 -9.76 12.66 14.91
N ASP A 26 -8.50 13.04 14.64
CA ASP A 26 -7.47 13.33 15.65
C ASP A 26 -7.28 12.20 16.68
N ILE A 27 -7.55 10.95 16.30
CA ILE A 27 -7.27 9.79 17.13
C ILE A 27 -5.76 9.60 17.19
N ASN A 28 -5.19 9.70 18.39
CA ASN A 28 -3.75 9.55 18.57
C ASN A 28 -3.31 8.10 18.34
N LEU A 29 -2.51 7.89 17.29
CA LEU A 29 -1.92 6.61 16.89
C LEU A 29 -0.38 6.64 16.89
N GLU A 30 0.22 7.67 17.48
CA GLU A 30 1.67 7.88 17.52
C GLU A 30 2.42 6.69 18.12
N GLU A 31 1.97 6.20 19.28
CA GLU A 31 2.56 5.01 19.92
C GLU A 31 2.42 3.74 19.07
N LYS A 32 1.59 3.75 18.02
CA LYS A 32 1.34 2.61 17.15
C LYS A 32 2.10 2.67 15.83
N VAL A 33 2.90 3.71 15.59
CA VAL A 33 3.68 3.89 14.34
C VAL A 33 4.50 2.65 13.98
N GLN A 34 5.14 2.01 14.95
CA GLN A 34 5.91 0.78 14.71
C GLN A 34 5.03 -0.36 14.14
N TYR A 35 3.83 -0.56 14.69
CA TYR A 35 2.88 -1.56 14.18
C TYR A 35 2.34 -1.18 12.80
N ILE A 36 2.12 0.11 12.55
CA ILE A 36 1.69 0.63 11.25
C ILE A 36 2.78 0.38 10.20
N PHE A 37 4.05 0.54 10.56
CA PHE A 37 5.17 0.20 9.71
C PHE A 37 5.20 -1.30 9.37
N PHE A 38 5.08 -2.18 10.38
CA PHE A 38 5.00 -3.63 10.15
C PHE A 38 3.81 -4.03 9.29
N HIS A 39 2.68 -3.34 9.45
CA HIS A 39 1.50 -3.51 8.61
C HIS A 39 1.80 -3.20 7.14
N VAL A 40 2.39 -2.04 6.83
CA VAL A 40 2.78 -1.70 5.44
C VAL A 40 3.82 -2.68 4.89
N PHE A 41 4.78 -3.09 5.72
CA PHE A 41 5.77 -4.10 5.36
C PHE A 41 5.14 -5.47 5.05
N GLY A 42 4.09 -5.86 5.79
CA GLY A 42 3.29 -7.05 5.49
C GLY A 42 2.65 -6.99 4.09
N GLY A 43 2.22 -5.80 3.67
CA GLY A 43 1.76 -5.56 2.29
C GLY A 43 2.85 -5.85 1.24
N PHE A 44 4.11 -5.46 1.50
CA PHE A 44 5.23 -5.75 0.58
C PHE A 44 5.47 -7.25 0.45
N ILE A 45 5.46 -7.98 1.57
CA ILE A 45 5.61 -9.43 1.59
C ILE A 45 4.50 -10.09 0.76
N LEU A 46 3.24 -9.70 0.97
CA LEU A 46 2.11 -10.24 0.21
C LEU A 46 2.20 -9.92 -1.28
N SER A 47 2.64 -8.71 -1.62
CA SER A 47 2.88 -8.30 -3.01
C SER A 47 3.94 -9.20 -3.65
N PHE A 48 5.07 -9.43 -2.97
CA PHE A 48 6.11 -10.33 -3.45
C PHE A 48 5.58 -11.75 -3.69
N PHE A 49 4.83 -12.32 -2.74
CA PHE A 49 4.20 -13.62 -2.92
C PHE A 49 3.23 -13.63 -4.09
N SER A 50 2.41 -12.59 -4.26
CA SER A 50 1.47 -12.52 -5.38
C SER A 50 2.18 -12.57 -6.74
N LEU A 51 3.29 -11.85 -6.89
CA LEU A 51 4.11 -11.89 -8.10
C LEU A 51 4.74 -13.28 -8.31
N PHE A 52 5.17 -13.94 -7.23
CA PHE A 52 5.65 -15.32 -7.30
C PHE A 52 4.54 -16.27 -7.80
N PHE A 53 3.31 -16.17 -7.30
CA PHE A 53 2.18 -16.98 -7.77
C PHE A 53 1.85 -16.73 -9.25
N VAL A 54 1.96 -15.48 -9.72
CA VAL A 54 1.74 -15.13 -11.13
C VAL A 54 2.74 -15.84 -12.03
N LYS A 55 4.04 -15.75 -11.71
CA LYS A 55 5.09 -16.37 -12.53
C LYS A 55 4.98 -17.89 -12.66
N HIS A 56 4.31 -18.53 -11.71
CA HIS A 56 4.11 -19.98 -11.70
C HIS A 56 2.69 -20.39 -12.12
N SER A 57 1.86 -19.47 -12.64
CA SER A 57 0.51 -19.77 -13.11
C SER A 57 0.52 -20.11 -14.59
N PHE A 58 0.07 -21.33 -14.94
CA PHE A 58 -0.07 -21.77 -16.33
C PHE A 58 -0.91 -20.79 -17.17
N ARG A 59 -2.04 -20.33 -16.63
CA ARG A 59 -2.94 -19.36 -17.31
C ARG A 59 -2.28 -18.01 -17.59
N TYR A 60 -1.38 -17.56 -16.72
CA TYR A 60 -0.62 -16.34 -16.98
C TYR A 60 0.38 -16.55 -18.12
N LEU A 61 1.08 -17.68 -18.12
CA LEU A 61 2.06 -18.03 -19.17
C LEU A 61 1.38 -18.23 -20.53
N GLU A 62 0.22 -18.87 -20.55
CA GLU A 62 -0.62 -19.02 -21.76
C GLU A 62 -1.06 -17.64 -22.29
N TRP A 63 -1.56 -16.77 -21.40
CA TRP A 63 -1.92 -15.41 -21.78
C TRP A 63 -0.71 -14.60 -22.32
N GLU A 64 0.46 -14.76 -21.71
CA GLU A 64 1.69 -14.08 -22.13
C GLU A 64 2.14 -14.53 -23.53
N TYR A 65 2.01 -15.82 -23.82
CA TYR A 65 2.27 -16.42 -25.13
C TYR A 65 1.31 -15.91 -26.20
N ASP A 66 0.00 -15.95 -25.91
CA ASP A 66 -1.04 -15.54 -26.85
C ASP A 66 -0.98 -14.04 -27.22
N ASN A 67 -0.38 -13.22 -26.37
CA ASN A 67 -0.29 -11.78 -26.56
C ASN A 67 1.14 -11.31 -26.94
N ASP A 68 2.02 -12.23 -27.33
CA ASP A 68 3.40 -11.97 -27.78
C ASP A 68 4.27 -11.17 -26.78
N TYR A 69 3.94 -11.28 -25.48
CA TYR A 69 4.72 -10.66 -24.41
C TYR A 69 5.93 -11.50 -24.00
N CYS A 70 6.07 -12.72 -24.53
CA CYS A 70 7.20 -13.64 -24.28
C CYS A 70 8.57 -13.08 -24.70
N SER A 71 8.62 -12.03 -25.52
CA SER A 71 9.85 -11.38 -25.98
C SER A 71 10.55 -10.52 -24.91
N LEU A 72 9.91 -10.26 -23.77
CA LEU A 72 10.45 -9.45 -22.66
C LEU A 72 10.70 -10.31 -21.42
N PRO A 73 11.81 -11.09 -21.37
CA PRO A 73 12.12 -11.94 -20.22
C PRO A 73 12.17 -11.08 -18.93
N ASN A 74 11.47 -11.56 -17.90
CA ASN A 74 11.34 -10.97 -16.56
C ASN A 74 10.33 -9.84 -16.33
N ARG A 75 9.47 -9.47 -17.30
CA ARG A 75 8.40 -8.49 -17.06
C ARG A 75 7.06 -9.15 -16.75
N ILE A 76 6.42 -8.73 -15.67
CA ILE A 76 5.02 -9.10 -15.40
C ILE A 76 4.14 -7.99 -15.95
N SER A 77 3.33 -8.30 -16.96
CA SER A 77 2.35 -7.35 -17.50
C SER A 77 1.18 -7.19 -16.54
N ILE A 78 0.81 -5.95 -16.24
CA ILE A 78 -0.33 -5.66 -15.34
C ILE A 78 -1.68 -5.75 -16.06
N THR A 79 -1.68 -5.64 -17.39
CA THR A 79 -2.87 -5.65 -18.26
C THR A 79 -3.87 -6.76 -17.97
N PRO A 80 -3.50 -8.05 -17.83
CA PRO A 80 -4.47 -9.13 -17.60
C PRO A 80 -5.17 -9.01 -16.24
N PHE A 81 -4.52 -8.38 -15.27
CA PHE A 81 -5.04 -8.18 -13.92
C PHE A 81 -5.99 -6.98 -13.82
N ILE A 82 -5.87 -6.01 -14.73
CA ILE A 82 -6.74 -4.83 -14.79
C ILE A 82 -7.93 -5.04 -15.73
N LYS A 83 -7.78 -5.87 -16.77
CA LYS A 83 -8.82 -6.07 -17.80
C LYS A 83 -10.03 -6.84 -17.23
N GLY A 84 -11.21 -6.23 -17.35
CA GLY A 84 -12.48 -6.83 -16.95
C GLY A 84 -12.72 -6.84 -15.44
N LEU A 85 -12.11 -5.90 -14.71
CA LEU A 85 -12.40 -5.70 -13.29
C LEU A 85 -13.79 -5.07 -13.11
N SER A 86 -14.40 -5.38 -11.98
CA SER A 86 -15.64 -4.74 -11.53
C SER A 86 -15.38 -3.29 -11.12
N ASN A 87 -16.33 -2.38 -11.38
CA ASN A 87 -16.23 -0.93 -11.13
C ASN A 87 -15.70 -0.58 -9.72
N TRP A 88 -16.12 -1.29 -8.68
CA TRP A 88 -15.69 -1.04 -7.31
C TRP A 88 -14.17 -1.22 -7.10
N ILE A 89 -13.50 -2.05 -7.90
CA ILE A 89 -12.05 -2.22 -7.82
C ILE A 89 -11.34 -1.02 -8.45
N TYR A 90 -11.86 -0.48 -9.55
CA TYR A 90 -11.30 0.76 -10.11
C TYR A 90 -11.42 1.90 -9.10
N VAL A 91 -12.53 1.98 -8.37
CA VAL A 91 -12.70 2.94 -7.27
C VAL A 91 -11.65 2.71 -6.17
N LEU A 92 -11.43 1.45 -5.77
CA LEU A 92 -10.40 1.09 -4.77
C LEU A 92 -9.00 1.54 -5.19
N ILE A 93 -8.60 1.24 -6.43
CA ILE A 93 -7.30 1.64 -6.99
C ILE A 93 -7.20 3.16 -7.06
N GLY A 94 -8.21 3.82 -7.65
CA GLY A 94 -8.23 5.26 -7.81
C GLY A 94 -8.14 5.98 -6.47
N PHE A 95 -8.88 5.52 -5.47
CA PHE A 95 -8.82 6.06 -4.11
C PHE A 95 -7.45 5.84 -3.46
N SER A 96 -6.84 4.67 -3.64
CA SER A 96 -5.51 4.35 -3.09
C SER A 96 -4.44 5.28 -3.68
N PHE A 97 -4.46 5.48 -5.00
CA PHE A 97 -3.55 6.40 -5.69
C PHE A 97 -3.80 7.85 -5.28
N PHE A 98 -5.07 8.28 -5.22
CA PHE A 98 -5.42 9.63 -4.81
C PHE A 98 -4.95 9.91 -3.38
N ALA A 99 -5.23 9.01 -2.44
CA ALA A 99 -4.80 9.15 -1.04
C ALA A 99 -3.28 9.24 -0.94
N ALA A 100 -2.53 8.31 -1.55
CA ALA A 100 -1.08 8.35 -1.53
C ALA A 100 -0.53 9.65 -2.14
N PHE A 101 -1.07 10.08 -3.29
CA PHE A 101 -0.63 11.30 -3.97
C PHE A 101 -0.88 12.56 -3.13
N VAL A 102 -2.08 12.71 -2.56
CA VAL A 102 -2.44 13.85 -1.70
C VAL A 102 -1.52 13.91 -0.48
N PHE A 103 -1.24 12.78 0.16
CA PHE A 103 -0.39 12.76 1.35
C PHE A 103 1.09 13.04 1.02
N ILE A 104 1.60 12.56 -0.13
CA ILE A 104 2.95 12.90 -0.60
C ILE A 104 3.07 14.41 -0.87
N LEU A 105 2.10 15.02 -1.55
CA LEU A 105 2.09 16.47 -1.79
C LEU A 105 2.08 17.27 -0.48
N HIS A 106 1.36 16.78 0.53
CA HIS A 106 1.32 17.42 1.83
C HIS A 106 2.66 17.30 2.58
N HIS A 107 3.33 16.15 2.48
CA HIS A 107 4.63 15.94 3.10
C HIS A 107 5.74 16.82 2.51
N GLY A 108 5.72 17.03 1.20
CA GLY A 108 6.71 17.89 0.52
C GLY A 108 6.69 19.35 0.98
N SER A 109 5.71 19.74 1.81
CA SER A 109 5.63 21.06 2.45
C SER A 109 6.22 21.12 3.86
N VAL A 110 6.65 19.99 4.43
CA VAL A 110 7.23 19.91 5.79
C VAL A 110 8.76 19.87 5.66
N ASP A 111 9.45 20.78 6.37
CA ASP A 111 10.90 20.98 6.29
C ASP A 111 11.76 19.87 6.95
N GLY A 112 11.14 18.77 7.42
CA GLY A 112 11.83 17.71 8.15
C GLY A 112 10.92 16.63 8.74
N MET A 113 11.54 15.67 9.43
CA MET A 113 10.88 14.64 10.25
C MET A 113 10.78 15.13 11.69
N SER A 114 9.80 14.63 12.45
CA SER A 114 9.63 15.01 13.85
C SER A 114 10.23 13.96 14.79
N GLU A 115 11.08 14.38 15.73
CA GLU A 115 11.80 13.50 16.66
C GLU A 115 11.70 14.01 18.10
N VAL A 116 11.79 13.08 19.06
CA VAL A 116 11.86 13.39 20.50
C VAL A 116 13.30 13.18 20.97
N ILE A 117 13.94 14.25 21.46
CA ILE A 117 15.32 14.23 21.96
C ILE A 117 15.31 14.83 23.37
N ASP A 118 15.79 14.07 24.36
CA ASP A 118 15.85 14.50 25.77
C ASP A 118 14.53 15.07 26.33
N GLY A 119 13.40 14.51 25.90
CA GLY A 119 12.06 14.93 26.34
C GLY A 119 11.54 16.22 25.70
N LYS A 120 12.23 16.76 24.70
CA LYS A 120 11.80 17.89 23.87
C LYS A 120 11.54 17.43 22.44
N TYR A 121 10.67 18.16 21.75
CA TYR A 121 10.28 17.85 20.38
C TYR A 121 11.10 18.70 19.41
N PHE A 122 11.66 18.06 18.40
CA PHE A 122 12.47 18.72 17.39
C PHE A 122 12.02 18.32 15.99
N MET A 123 12.13 19.26 15.06
CA MET A 123 12.10 18.98 13.64
C MET A 123 13.54 18.78 13.16
N THR A 124 13.82 17.61 12.59
CA THR A 124 15.14 17.22 12.07
C THR A 124 15.09 17.07 10.56
N ASN A 125 16.20 17.32 9.89
CA ASN A 125 16.39 16.94 8.50
C ASN A 125 17.73 16.21 8.34
N ALA A 126 18.08 15.85 7.10
CA ALA A 126 19.34 15.14 6.82
C ALA A 126 20.62 15.87 7.29
N ARG A 127 20.55 17.17 7.63
CA ARG A 127 21.67 17.99 8.12
C ARG A 127 21.66 18.19 9.63
N GLY A 128 20.66 17.69 10.34
CA GLY A 128 20.54 17.78 11.80
C GLY A 128 19.25 18.46 12.26
N ILE A 129 19.27 19.00 13.48
CA ILE A 129 18.12 19.70 14.09
C ILE A 129 17.89 21.01 13.34
N VAL A 130 16.66 21.18 12.83
CA VAL A 130 16.21 22.41 12.16
C VAL A 130 15.72 23.41 13.20
N ARG A 131 14.78 22.97 14.06
CA ARG A 131 14.21 23.78 15.14
C ARG A 131 13.54 22.92 16.21
N GLU A 132 13.41 23.47 17.40
CA GLU A 132 12.49 22.95 18.44
C GLU A 132 11.05 23.22 17.97
N ILE A 133 10.17 22.24 18.19
CA ILE A 133 8.74 22.33 17.88
C ILE A 133 7.94 22.11 19.16
N ASP A 134 6.70 22.58 19.19
CA ASP A 134 5.81 22.27 20.31
C ASP A 134 5.19 20.86 20.16
N GLU A 135 4.62 20.37 21.24
CA GLU A 135 3.99 19.05 21.29
C GLU A 135 2.83 18.93 20.28
N ASN A 136 2.05 19.99 20.07
CA ASN A 136 0.90 19.95 19.15
C ASN A 136 1.37 19.84 17.69
N GLU A 137 2.43 20.55 17.34
CA GLU A 137 3.06 20.49 16.03
C GLU A 137 3.68 19.11 15.79
N TYR A 138 4.34 18.53 16.80
CA TYR A 138 4.84 17.17 16.77
C TYR A 138 3.71 16.17 16.47
N HIS A 139 2.62 16.20 17.24
CA HIS A 139 1.46 15.30 17.04
C HIS A 139 0.88 15.45 15.63
N LYS A 140 0.73 16.68 15.15
CA LYS A 140 0.21 16.95 13.81
C LYS A 140 1.10 16.36 12.71
N ASN A 141 2.42 16.51 12.85
CA ASN A 141 3.38 15.96 11.89
C ASN A 141 3.36 14.43 11.91
N MET A 142 3.30 13.81 13.09
CA MET A 142 3.19 12.36 13.24
C MET A 142 1.92 11.80 12.57
N MET A 143 0.77 12.50 12.69
CA MET A 143 -0.44 12.09 11.97
C MET A 143 -0.28 12.16 10.46
N ILE A 144 0.44 13.17 9.94
CA ILE A 144 0.74 13.28 8.50
C ILE A 144 1.61 12.10 8.06
N GLU A 145 2.66 11.77 8.82
CA GLU A 145 3.53 10.61 8.54
C GLU A 145 2.76 9.29 8.49
N ILE A 146 1.87 9.06 9.47
CA ILE A 146 1.00 7.89 9.50
C ILE A 146 0.10 7.84 8.27
N ARG A 147 -0.50 8.96 7.87
CA ARG A 147 -1.35 9.04 6.68
C ARG A 147 -0.58 8.69 5.40
N ILE A 148 0.65 9.18 5.27
CA ILE A 148 1.53 8.85 4.14
C ILE A 148 1.82 7.37 4.12
N LEU A 149 2.27 6.82 5.25
CA LEU A 149 2.63 5.41 5.39
C LEU A 149 1.44 4.51 5.05
N CYS A 150 0.25 4.77 5.61
CA CYS A 150 -0.97 4.04 5.28
C CYS A 150 -1.47 4.30 3.86
N GLY A 151 -1.22 5.49 3.30
CA GLY A 151 -1.43 5.81 1.89
C GLY A 151 -0.65 4.88 0.98
N PHE A 152 0.65 4.72 1.24
CA PHE A 152 1.49 3.72 0.57
C PHE A 152 1.02 2.30 0.87
N GLY A 153 0.62 1.99 2.10
CA GLY A 153 0.01 0.71 2.47
C GLY A 153 -1.15 0.35 1.55
N MET A 154 -2.12 1.26 1.36
CA MET A 154 -3.24 1.07 0.43
C MET A 154 -2.75 0.76 -0.99
N MET A 155 -1.72 1.48 -1.47
CA MET A 155 -1.13 1.22 -2.78
C MET A 155 -0.48 -0.18 -2.88
N ILE A 156 0.22 -0.58 -1.83
CA ILE A 156 0.92 -1.87 -1.84
C ILE A 156 -0.10 -3.00 -1.78
N TYR A 157 -1.12 -2.90 -0.93
CA TYR A 157 -2.12 -3.94 -0.75
C TYR A 157 -3.05 -4.16 -1.96
N TRP A 158 -3.28 -3.17 -2.84
CA TRP A 158 -4.13 -3.43 -4.03
C TRP A 158 -3.47 -4.36 -5.05
N THR A 159 -2.14 -4.39 -5.13
CA THR A 159 -1.41 -5.28 -6.04
C THR A 159 -1.76 -6.76 -5.82
N PRO A 160 -1.58 -7.33 -4.60
CA PRO A 160 -1.98 -8.70 -4.33
C PRO A 160 -3.50 -8.91 -4.40
N ILE A 161 -4.33 -7.90 -4.07
CA ILE A 161 -5.79 -7.99 -4.26
C ILE A 161 -6.13 -8.27 -5.73
N LEU A 162 -5.56 -7.50 -6.66
CA LEU A 162 -5.81 -7.69 -8.10
C LEU A 162 -5.32 -9.04 -8.59
N ILE A 163 -4.07 -9.35 -8.26
CA ILE A 163 -3.42 -10.57 -8.71
C ILE A 163 -4.19 -11.78 -8.21
N PHE A 164 -4.43 -11.88 -6.90
CA PHE A 164 -5.12 -13.05 -6.35
C PHE A 164 -6.57 -13.12 -6.83
N LYS A 165 -7.29 -12.00 -6.97
CA LYS A 165 -8.64 -12.03 -7.55
C LYS A 165 -8.65 -12.63 -8.96
N LYS A 166 -7.71 -12.21 -9.81
CA LYS A 166 -7.62 -12.73 -11.18
C LYS A 166 -7.22 -14.20 -11.21
N LEU A 167 -6.22 -14.59 -10.43
CA LEU A 167 -5.77 -15.98 -10.34
C LEU A 167 -6.85 -16.91 -9.79
N ILE A 168 -7.67 -16.45 -8.84
CA ILE A 168 -8.83 -17.19 -8.32
C ILE A 168 -9.89 -17.32 -9.41
N LYS A 169 -10.15 -16.25 -10.18
CA LYS A 169 -11.12 -16.30 -11.27
C LYS A 169 -10.72 -17.35 -12.32
N TRP A 170 -9.48 -17.32 -12.79
CA TRP A 170 -8.97 -18.31 -13.74
C TRP A 170 -9.09 -19.75 -13.21
N GLU A 171 -8.79 -19.99 -11.94
CA GLU A 171 -8.94 -21.32 -11.32
C GLU A 171 -10.41 -21.79 -11.26
N ILE A 172 -11.37 -20.88 -11.14
CA ILE A 172 -12.80 -21.21 -11.17
C ILE A 172 -13.24 -21.51 -12.61
N ASP A 173 -12.79 -20.70 -13.57
CA ASP A 173 -13.10 -20.86 -15.00
C ASP A 173 -12.54 -22.20 -15.54
N ASP A 174 -11.52 -22.78 -14.91
CA ASP A 174 -10.94 -24.10 -15.25
C ASP A 174 -11.76 -25.31 -14.76
N ILE A 175 -12.66 -25.11 -13.79
CA ILE A 175 -13.46 -26.17 -13.16
C ILE A 175 -14.86 -26.27 -13.79
N GLY A 176 -15.29 -25.24 -14.51
CA GLY A 176 -16.56 -25.19 -15.24
C GLY A 176 -16.44 -25.69 -16.67
#